data_AF-A0A7S4AYT6-F1
#
_entry.id   AF-A0A7S4AYT6-F1
#
_cell.length_a   1.000
_cell.length_b   1.000
_cell.length_c   1.000
_cell.angle_alpha   90.00
_cell.angle_beta   90.00
_cell.angle_gamma   90.00
#
_symmetry.space_group_name_H-M   'P 1'
#
loop_
_entity.id
_entity.type
_entity.pdbx_description
1 polymer ?
#
loop_
_entity_poly.entity_id
_entity_poly.type
_entity_poly.pdbx_seq_one_letter_code
_entity_poly.pdbx_strand_id
1 'polypeptide(L)'
;WSAVTMITVGFGDVVPLTEVEELYASFAMLFGIFKTCALVALLSLLVADQATRGGGRLRSALIELGGFGKRVGLSRPVLRQLRAFVSAHASVQATNRPTPFEENAAWQLLP
;
A
#
# COMPACT_ATOMS: atom_id res chain seq x y z
N TRP A 1 -1.17 8.69 30.08
CA TRP A 1 -1.26 10.02 29.44
C TRP A 1 -0.33 10.19 28.23
N SER A 2 1.02 10.10 28.36
CA SER A 2 1.94 10.57 27.30
C SER A 2 1.79 9.87 25.94
N ALA A 3 1.64 8.54 25.93
CA ALA A 3 1.45 7.81 24.68
C ALA A 3 0.14 8.21 23.97
N VAL A 4 -0.94 8.42 24.74
CA VAL A 4 -2.28 8.80 24.26
C VAL A 4 -2.28 10.21 23.65
N THR A 5 -1.59 11.15 24.31
CA THR A 5 -1.41 12.52 23.81
C THR A 5 -0.58 12.53 22.52
N MET A 6 0.43 11.65 22.45
CA MET A 6 1.32 11.55 21.29
C MET A 6 0.66 10.92 20.06
N ILE A 7 -0.33 10.03 20.22
CA ILE A 7 -1.13 9.48 19.13
C ILE A 7 -2.37 10.33 18.79
N THR A 8 -2.35 11.61 19.20
CA THR A 8 -3.41 12.60 18.95
C THR A 8 -4.80 12.25 19.50
N VAL A 9 -4.89 11.28 20.41
CA VAL A 9 -6.16 10.93 21.09
C VAL A 9 -6.48 11.96 22.18
N GLY A 10 -5.45 12.61 22.74
CA GLY A 10 -5.58 13.71 23.70
C GLY A 10 -5.11 13.33 25.10
N PHE A 11 -5.64 14.04 26.09
CA PHE A 11 -5.23 13.95 27.50
C PHE A 11 -5.78 12.72 28.23
N GLY A 12 -6.91 12.16 27.78
CA GLY A 12 -7.58 11.07 28.47
C GLY A 12 -8.24 11.55 29.76
N ASP A 13 -7.83 10.99 30.89
CA ASP A 13 -8.30 11.28 32.25
C ASP A 13 -7.45 12.33 32.99
N VAL A 14 -6.28 12.70 32.47
CA VAL A 14 -5.33 13.61 33.12
C VAL A 14 -5.09 14.84 32.25
N VAL A 15 -5.51 16.01 32.74
CA VAL A 15 -5.35 17.32 32.09
C VAL A 15 -4.30 18.17 32.83
N PRO A 16 -3.47 18.95 32.11
CA PRO A 16 -2.51 19.86 32.72
C PRO A 16 -3.25 20.99 33.42
N LEU A 17 -2.88 21.29 34.66
CA LEU A 17 -3.49 22.36 35.46
C LEU A 17 -2.51 23.52 35.70
N THR A 18 -1.21 23.26 35.54
CA THR A 18 -0.16 24.27 35.73
C THR A 18 0.44 24.71 34.39
N GLU A 19 0.90 25.96 34.31
CA GLU A 19 1.46 26.55 33.09
C GLU A 19 2.62 25.73 32.51
N VAL A 20 3.44 25.12 33.38
CA VAL A 20 4.59 24.29 32.97
C VAL A 20 4.13 22.97 32.35
N GLU A 21 3.09 22.34 32.92
CA GLU A 21 2.52 21.11 32.37
C GLU A 21 1.85 21.36 31.01
N GLU A 22 1.19 22.50 30.86
CA GLU A 22 0.52 22.90 29.61
C GLU A 22 1.53 23.13 28.47
N LEU A 23 2.67 23.76 28.79
CA LEU A 23 3.77 23.94 27.84
C LEU A 23 4.37 22.59 27.43
N TYR A 24 4.65 21.71 28.38
CA TYR A 24 5.16 20.37 28.10
C TYR A 24 4.19 19.55 27.24
N ALA A 25 2.90 19.62 27.55
CA ALA A 25 1.87 18.94 26.78
C ALA A 25 1.77 19.45 25.34
N SER A 26 1.89 20.76 25.13
CA SER A 26 1.89 21.38 23.81
C SER A 26 3.08 20.90 22.96
N PHE A 27 4.29 20.83 23.53
CA PHE A 27 5.44 20.23 22.84
C PHE A 27 5.22 18.74 22.54
N ALA A 28 4.70 17.98 23.51
CA ALA A 28 4.42 16.55 23.32
C ALA A 28 3.39 16.31 22.19
N MET A 29 2.38 17.17 22.05
CA MET A 29 1.42 17.11 20.94
C MET A 29 2.07 17.40 19.58
N LEU A 30 2.90 18.45 19.48
CA LEU A 30 3.62 18.78 18.24
C LEU A 30 4.52 17.62 17.79
N PHE A 31 5.32 17.06 18.70
CA PHE A 31 6.14 15.87 18.41
C PHE A 31 5.31 14.63 18.08
N GLY A 32 4.12 14.50 18.68
CA GLY A 32 3.17 13.44 18.38
C GLY A 32 2.71 13.47 16.92
N ILE A 33 2.28 14.63 16.44
CA ILE A 33 1.82 14.82 15.06
C ILE A 33 2.89 14.41 14.04
N PHE A 34 4.14 14.85 14.22
CA PHE A 34 5.22 14.47 13.32
C PHE A 34 5.43 12.95 13.27
N LYS A 35 5.38 12.28 14.43
CA LYS A 35 5.55 10.82 14.51
C LYS A 35 4.38 10.06 13.88
N THR A 36 3.14 10.47 14.14
CA THR A 36 1.97 9.79 13.57
C THR A 36 1.90 9.97 12.06
N CYS A 37 2.18 11.17 11.54
CA CYS A 37 2.27 11.41 10.10
C CYS A 37 3.36 10.57 9.42
N ALA A 38 4.57 10.53 10.01
CA ALA A 38 5.67 9.72 9.47
C ALA A 38 5.33 8.22 9.47
N LEU A 39 4.68 7.73 10.52
CA LEU A 39 4.26 6.34 10.63
C LEU A 39 3.19 5.99 9.58
N VAL A 40 2.18 6.84 9.40
CA VAL A 40 1.16 6.67 8.34
C VAL A 40 1.80 6.68 6.95
N ALA A 41 2.76 7.56 6.70
CA ALA A 41 3.48 7.60 5.42
C ALA A 41 4.27 6.31 5.18
N LEU A 42 4.98 5.81 6.19
CA LEU A 42 5.74 4.55 6.10
C LEU A 42 4.82 3.36 5.86
N LEU A 43 3.69 3.29 6.57
CA LEU A 43 2.68 2.25 6.36
C LEU A 43 2.09 2.34 4.95
N SER A 44 1.81 3.54 4.46
CA SER A 44 1.29 3.74 3.09
C SER A 44 2.29 3.25 2.05
N LEU A 45 3.58 3.53 2.23
CA LEU A 45 4.65 3.02 1.36
C LEU A 45 4.76 1.50 1.42
N LEU A 46 4.71 0.92 2.61
CA LEU A 46 4.78 -0.53 2.80
C LEU A 46 3.57 -1.23 2.14
N VAL A 47 2.36 -0.68 2.32
CA VAL A 47 1.15 -1.19 1.69
C VAL A 47 1.22 -1.03 0.17
N ALA A 48 1.74 0.08 -0.33
CA ALA A 48 1.96 0.28 -1.76
C ALA A 48 2.95 -0.75 -2.34
N ASP A 49 4.07 -0.99 -1.66
CA ASP A 49 5.06 -2.00 -2.06
C ASP A 49 4.45 -3.42 -2.05
N GLN A 50 3.70 -3.77 -1.01
CA GLN A 50 2.99 -5.04 -0.93
C GLN A 50 1.93 -5.18 -2.02
N ALA A 51 1.20 -4.12 -2.36
CA ALA A 51 0.23 -4.12 -3.46
C ALA A 51 0.92 -4.35 -4.82
N THR A 52 2.11 -3.79 -5.04
CA THR A 52 2.91 -4.07 -6.24
C THR A 52 3.50 -5.48 -6.27
N ARG A 53 3.97 -6.01 -5.14
CA ARG A 53 4.64 -7.32 -5.06
C ARG A 53 3.67 -8.51 -5.03
N GLY A 54 2.51 -8.37 -4.39
CA GLY A 54 1.57 -9.44 -4.06
C GLY A 54 0.51 -9.74 -5.12
N GLY A 55 0.75 -9.38 -6.39
CA GLY A 55 -0.24 -9.61 -7.46
C GLY A 55 -1.42 -8.62 -7.45
N GLY A 56 -1.29 -7.47 -6.77
CA GLY A 56 -2.31 -6.41 -6.81
C GLY A 56 -2.59 -5.91 -8.22
N ARG A 57 -1.57 -5.87 -9.09
CA ARG A 57 -1.72 -5.55 -10.53
C ARG A 57 -2.60 -6.55 -11.28
N LEU A 58 -2.46 -7.84 -10.99
CA LEU A 58 -3.32 -8.87 -11.58
C LEU A 58 -4.76 -8.68 -11.10
N ARG A 59 -4.94 -8.43 -9.80
CA ARG A 59 -6.26 -8.20 -9.23
C ARG A 59 -6.94 -6.97 -9.85
N SER A 60 -6.23 -5.86 -10.02
CA SER A 60 -6.77 -4.66 -10.67
C SER A 60 -7.12 -4.95 -12.14
N ALA A 61 -6.25 -5.64 -12.89
CA ALA A 61 -6.51 -6.02 -14.26
C ALA A 61 -7.75 -6.93 -14.39
N LEU A 62 -7.94 -7.90 -13.50
CA LEU A 62 -9.11 -8.79 -13.50
C LEU A 62 -10.42 -8.04 -13.18
N ILE A 63 -10.37 -7.04 -12.30
CA ILE A 63 -11.50 -6.16 -12.01
C ILE A 63 -11.84 -5.33 -13.25
N GLU A 64 -10.83 -4.72 -13.87
CA GLU A 64 -10.99 -3.90 -15.07
C GLU A 64 -11.54 -4.71 -16.25
N LEU A 65 -11.01 -5.91 -16.46
CA LEU A 65 -11.50 -6.88 -17.45
C LEU A 65 -12.97 -7.22 -17.23
N GLY A 66 -13.38 -7.35 -15.97
CA GLY A 66 -14.77 -7.52 -15.58
C GLY A 66 -15.65 -6.33 -15.97
N GLY A 67 -15.17 -5.12 -15.70
CA GLY A 67 -15.86 -3.88 -16.08
C GLY A 67 -15.95 -3.72 -17.59
N PHE A 68 -14.87 -3.99 -18.32
CA PHE A 68 -14.82 -3.96 -19.79
C PHE A 68 -15.81 -4.97 -20.40
N GLY A 69 -15.79 -6.21 -19.92
CA GLY A 69 -16.70 -7.22 -20.42
C GLY A 69 -18.17 -6.88 -20.18
N LYS A 70 -18.49 -6.18 -19.08
CA LYS A 70 -19.84 -5.64 -18.85
C LYS A 70 -20.19 -4.51 -19.82
N ARG A 71 -19.26 -3.60 -20.14
CA ARG A 71 -19.47 -2.50 -21.10
C ARG A 71 -19.70 -3.00 -22.53
N VAL A 72 -18.98 -4.03 -22.94
CA VAL A 72 -19.09 -4.61 -24.30
C VAL A 72 -20.24 -5.61 -24.41
N GLY A 73 -20.89 -5.98 -23.30
CA GLY A 73 -22.01 -6.92 -23.29
C GLY A 73 -21.60 -8.38 -23.44
N LEU A 74 -20.38 -8.75 -23.02
CA LEU A 74 -19.91 -10.14 -23.08
C LEU A 74 -20.76 -11.05 -22.18
N SER A 75 -21.03 -12.25 -22.68
CA SER A 75 -21.72 -13.29 -21.91
C SER A 75 -20.87 -13.74 -20.71
N ARG A 76 -21.55 -14.00 -19.58
CA ARG A 76 -20.91 -14.46 -18.33
C ARG A 76 -19.97 -15.68 -18.49
N PRO A 77 -20.26 -16.70 -19.32
CA PRO A 77 -19.35 -17.83 -19.48
C PRO A 77 -18.02 -17.44 -20.15
N VAL A 78 -18.05 -16.59 -21.17
CA VAL A 78 -16.84 -16.11 -21.86
C VAL A 78 -15.98 -15.27 -20.91
N LEU A 79 -16.63 -14.39 -20.13
CA LEU A 79 -15.94 -13.55 -19.15
C LEU A 79 -15.28 -14.40 -18.05
N ARG A 80 -15.91 -15.51 -17.66
CA ARG A 80 -15.34 -16.47 -16.70
C ARG A 80 -14.12 -17.20 -17.28
N GLN A 81 -14.18 -17.63 -18.54
CA GLN A 81 -13.05 -18.25 -19.23
C GLN A 81 -11.89 -17.28 -19.41
N LEU A 82 -12.17 -16.05 -19.83
CA LEU A 82 -11.17 -15.01 -20.02
C LEU A 82 -10.44 -14.69 -18.70
N ARG A 83 -11.18 -14.56 -17.59
CA ARG A 83 -10.58 -14.38 -16.25
C ARG A 83 -9.69 -15.55 -15.85
N ALA A 84 -10.16 -16.78 -16.07
CA ALA A 84 -9.39 -17.99 -15.76
C ALA A 84 -8.09 -18.05 -16.57
N PHE A 85 -8.16 -17.74 -17.87
CA PHE A 85 -7.00 -17.68 -18.76
C PHE A 85 -5.99 -16.62 -18.31
N VAL A 86 -6.44 -15.40 -18.06
CA VAL A 86 -5.57 -14.30 -17.59
C VAL A 86 -4.92 -14.63 -16.25
N SER A 87 -5.67 -15.25 -15.31
CA SER A 87 -5.09 -15.68 -14.04
C SER A 87 -4.04 -16.79 -14.18
N ALA A 88 -4.25 -17.73 -15.12
CA ALA A 88 -3.29 -18.81 -15.39
C ALA A 88 -2.04 -18.30 -16.13
N HIS A 89 -2.20 -17.34 -17.04
CA HIS A 89 -1.06 -16.75 -17.75
C HIS A 89 -0.20 -15.86 -16.83
N ALA A 90 -0.85 -15.16 -15.89
CA ALA A 90 -0.16 -14.35 -14.90
C ALA A 90 0.62 -15.18 -13.88
N SER A 91 0.16 -16.38 -13.50
CA SER A 91 0.91 -17.26 -12.60
C SER A 91 2.15 -17.84 -13.28
N VAL A 92 2.11 -18.14 -14.59
CA VAL A 92 3.28 -18.58 -15.37
C VAL A 92 4.34 -17.49 -15.46
N GLN A 93 3.94 -16.24 -15.72
CA GLN A 93 4.88 -15.10 -15.72
C GLN A 93 5.44 -14.77 -14.34
N ALA A 94 4.67 -14.98 -13.26
CA ALA A 94 5.16 -14.79 -11.90
C ALA A 94 6.22 -15.83 -11.49
N THR A 95 6.08 -17.07 -11.97
CA THR A 95 7.08 -18.13 -11.80
C THR A 95 8.33 -17.85 -12.65
N ASN A 96 8.16 -17.30 -13.84
CA ASN A 96 9.25 -16.94 -14.75
C ASN A 96 9.74 -15.50 -14.53
N ARG A 97 9.82 -15.04 -13.28
CA ARG A 97 10.37 -13.70 -12.96
C ARG A 97 11.77 -13.61 -13.57
N PRO A 98 12.07 -12.58 -14.39
CA PRO A 98 13.46 -12.30 -14.73
C PRO A 98 14.21 -12.10 -13.41
N THR A 99 15.29 -12.86 -13.23
CA THR A 99 16.25 -12.58 -12.18
C THR A 99 16.68 -11.11 -12.31
N PRO A 100 17.08 -10.42 -11.23
CA PRO A 100 17.51 -9.02 -11.31
C PRO A 100 18.69 -8.81 -12.27
N PHE A 101 19.31 -9.90 -12.72
CA PHE A 101 20.18 -9.96 -13.88
C PHE A 101 19.33 -10.20 -15.14
N GLU A 102 18.62 -9.16 -15.62
CA GLU A 102 18.16 -9.21 -17.01
C GLU A 102 19.40 -9.25 -17.88
N GLU A 103 19.67 -10.40 -18.50
CA GLU A 103 20.82 -10.63 -19.37
C GLU A 103 20.92 -9.52 -20.43
N ASN A 104 19.79 -9.10 -21.00
CA ASN A 104 19.71 -7.99 -21.97
C ASN A 104 20.03 -6.60 -21.38
N ALA A 105 19.75 -6.36 -20.10
CA ALA A 105 20.11 -5.11 -19.43
C ALA A 105 21.57 -5.11 -18.95
N ALA A 106 22.10 -6.28 -18.59
CA ALA A 106 23.50 -6.47 -18.23
C ALA A 106 24.43 -6.21 -19.42
N TRP A 107 24.04 -6.61 -20.63
CA TRP A 107 24.78 -6.32 -21.87
C TRP A 107 24.87 -4.82 -22.21
N GLN A 108 23.97 -3.98 -21.67
CA GLN A 108 24.01 -2.52 -21.90
C GLN A 108 24.89 -1.76 -20.90
N LEU A 109 25.32 -2.41 -19.81
CA LEU A 109 26.14 -1.80 -18.75
C LEU A 109 27.63 -2.13 -18.86
N LEU A 110 28.01 -3.05 -19.76
CA LEU A 110 29.41 -3.34 -20.06
C LEU A 110 29.91 -2.37 -21.15
N PRO A 111 31.11 -1.77 -20.99
CA PRO A 111 31.67 -0.80 -21.93
C PRO A 111 32.01 -1.42 -23.29
#